data_AF-A0A811YJC6-F1
#
_entry.id   AF-A0A811YJC6-F1
#
_cell.length_a   1.000
_cell.length_b   1.000
_cell.length_c   1.000
_cell.angle_alpha   90.00
_cell.angle_beta   90.00
_cell.angle_gamma   90.00
#
_symmetry.space_group_name_H-M   'P 1'
#
loop_
_entity.id
_entity.type
_entity.pdbx_description
1 polymer ?
#
loop_
_entity_poly.entity_id
_entity_poly.type
_entity_poly.pdbx_seq_one_letter_code
_entity_poly.pdbx_strand_id
1 'polypeptide(L)'
;MEWANDGKSKGGVLAHLERLEIQVNRSHKNLEDPQRAQAVEHALRIKIHKLRRLRDELRSEVKRRQARVRASIANEEPDQTQEIGEQEVAERRQENVKAILQAYRFTGLSGKLTSRGVCVCISTAFEGNLLDSYFIDLVLQKPLWIHHHSIPIFIPLEEISAKYLQTNIQRFLFCLCEYLNAYAGRKYQADRLQSDFAAYLARPLQRNPLCNLLSFTYKVELRGQLFLFCARLLYKDLTTTLPTDVTITYPETDALPPSWEEQRASHENLFFTKPLHQAFTSFARKGEKLDVTQV
;
A
#
# COMPACT_ATOMS: atom_id res chain seq x y z
N MET A 1 56.57 -26.80 40.65
CA MET A 1 55.81 -26.16 39.56
C MET A 1 54.40 -26.69 39.62
N GLU A 2 53.45 -25.78 39.77
CA GLU A 2 52.08 -25.96 40.25
C GLU A 2 51.26 -26.96 39.45
N TRP A 3 50.55 -27.85 40.14
CA TRP A 3 49.33 -28.49 39.62
C TRP A 3 48.14 -28.05 40.49
N ALA A 4 47.25 -27.29 39.88
CA ALA A 4 45.91 -27.03 40.38
C ALA A 4 44.96 -28.11 39.86
N ASN A 5 44.24 -28.78 40.76
CA ASN A 5 42.80 -28.93 40.65
C ASN A 5 42.25 -29.42 42.00
N ASP A 6 41.63 -28.51 42.73
CA ASP A 6 41.10 -28.71 44.08
C ASP A 6 39.64 -29.15 43.99
N GLY A 7 39.32 -30.24 44.70
CA GLY A 7 37.96 -30.76 44.72
C GLY A 7 37.85 -32.15 45.33
N LYS A 8 37.65 -32.22 46.65
CA LYS A 8 36.68 -33.13 47.30
C LYS A 8 36.60 -32.90 48.80
N SER A 9 35.75 -31.94 49.21
CA SER A 9 35.29 -31.81 50.60
C SER A 9 34.13 -32.77 50.89
N LYS A 10 34.50 -33.97 51.35
CA LYS A 10 33.93 -34.80 52.42
C LYS A 10 32.49 -34.57 52.92
N GLY A 11 31.49 -34.67 52.05
CA GLY A 11 30.10 -34.94 52.43
C GLY A 11 29.38 -35.65 51.30
N GLY A 12 28.90 -36.87 51.52
CA GLY A 12 28.29 -37.71 50.48
C GLY A 12 27.09 -37.04 49.80
N VAL A 13 26.63 -37.63 48.69
CA VAL A 13 25.50 -37.12 47.87
C VAL A 13 24.26 -36.79 48.73
N LEU A 14 24.00 -37.57 49.78
CA LEU A 14 22.92 -37.33 50.74
C LEU A 14 23.08 -36.00 51.51
N ALA A 15 24.28 -35.64 51.95
CA ALA A 15 24.52 -34.36 52.65
C ALA A 15 24.43 -33.15 51.70
N HIS A 16 24.62 -33.36 50.40
CA HIS A 16 24.37 -32.33 49.39
C HIS A 16 22.87 -32.16 49.14
N LEU A 17 22.12 -33.26 49.04
CA LEU A 17 20.66 -33.23 48.91
C LEU A 17 19.99 -32.60 50.13
N GLU A 18 20.43 -32.92 51.35
CA GLU A 18 19.91 -32.33 52.59
C GLU A 18 20.13 -30.81 52.65
N ARG A 19 21.29 -30.32 52.17
CA ARG A 19 21.54 -28.87 52.05
C ARG A 19 20.62 -28.20 51.03
N LEU A 20 20.36 -28.85 49.90
CA LEU A 20 19.43 -28.33 48.88
C LEU A 20 18.00 -28.28 49.42
N GLU A 21 17.58 -29.30 50.17
CA GLU A 21 16.25 -29.33 50.80
C GLU A 21 16.08 -28.22 51.85
N ILE A 22 17.10 -27.96 52.68
CA ILE A 22 17.10 -26.84 53.64
C ILE A 22 17.05 -25.49 52.93
N GLN A 23 17.74 -25.35 51.80
CA GLN A 23 17.75 -24.11 51.00
C GLN A 23 16.40 -23.87 50.31
N VAL A 24 15.76 -24.90 49.77
CA VAL A 24 14.42 -24.81 49.19
C VAL A 24 13.38 -24.50 50.26
N ASN A 25 13.44 -25.15 51.43
CA ASN A 25 12.52 -24.87 52.54
C ASN A 25 12.68 -23.46 53.13
N ARG A 26 13.90 -22.91 53.18
CA ARG A 26 14.12 -21.50 53.55
C ARG A 26 13.53 -20.53 52.53
N SER A 27 13.59 -20.89 51.25
CA SER A 27 13.04 -20.09 50.15
C SER A 27 11.52 -20.08 50.17
N HIS A 28 10.89 -21.24 50.40
CA HIS A 28 9.43 -21.37 50.52
C HIS A 28 8.87 -20.59 51.71
N LYS A 29 9.54 -20.64 52.88
CA LYS A 29 9.15 -19.85 54.06
C LYS A 29 9.24 -18.33 53.86
N ASN A 30 10.08 -17.85 52.95
CA ASN A 30 10.19 -16.42 52.61
C ASN A 30 9.16 -15.94 51.56
N LEU A 31 8.58 -16.88 50.79
CA LEU A 31 7.49 -16.61 49.83
C LEU A 31 6.10 -16.68 50.50
N GLU A 32 5.96 -17.50 51.54
CA GLU A 32 4.75 -17.68 52.34
C GLU A 32 4.71 -16.78 53.59
N ASP A 33 5.34 -15.61 53.55
CA ASP A 33 5.38 -14.70 54.70
C ASP A 33 4.02 -13.98 54.81
N PRO A 34 3.10 -14.41 55.70
CA PRO A 34 1.69 -13.99 55.66
C PRO A 34 1.56 -12.48 55.90
N GLN A 35 2.52 -11.90 56.62
CA GLN A 35 2.59 -10.49 56.95
C GLN A 35 2.85 -9.61 55.73
N ARG A 36 3.67 -10.06 54.76
CA ARG A 36 3.92 -9.31 53.51
C ARG A 36 2.72 -9.38 52.57
N ALA A 37 2.11 -10.56 52.43
CA ALA A 37 0.89 -10.72 51.65
C ALA A 37 -0.26 -9.87 52.22
N GLN A 38 -0.41 -9.84 53.54
CA GLN A 38 -1.42 -9.04 54.25
C GLN A 38 -1.17 -7.53 54.12
N ALA A 39 0.10 -7.08 54.14
CA ALA A 39 0.45 -5.68 53.91
C ALA A 39 0.13 -5.22 52.47
N VAL A 40 0.42 -6.06 51.47
CA VAL A 40 0.07 -5.80 50.06
C VAL A 40 -1.45 -5.79 49.87
N GLU A 41 -2.16 -6.74 50.48
CA GLU A 41 -3.63 -6.79 50.44
C GLU A 41 -4.25 -5.55 51.07
N HIS A 42 -3.74 -5.10 52.21
CA HIS A 42 -4.20 -3.89 52.89
C HIS A 42 -3.95 -2.63 52.03
N ALA A 43 -2.77 -2.51 51.40
CA ALA A 43 -2.45 -1.41 50.50
C ALA A 43 -3.39 -1.38 49.27
N LEU A 44 -3.69 -2.56 48.71
CA LEU A 44 -4.65 -2.70 47.60
C LEU A 44 -6.08 -2.33 48.04
N ARG A 45 -6.52 -2.75 49.23
CA ARG A 45 -7.83 -2.38 49.79
C ARG A 45 -7.97 -0.87 49.99
N ILE A 46 -6.91 -0.18 50.43
CA ILE A 46 -6.88 1.29 50.52
C ILE A 46 -7.00 1.92 49.14
N LYS A 47 -6.24 1.42 48.14
CA LYS A 47 -6.29 1.93 46.77
C LYS A 47 -7.67 1.76 46.15
N ILE A 48 -8.33 0.62 46.38
CA ILE A 48 -9.70 0.36 45.96
C ILE A 48 -10.68 1.35 46.61
N HIS A 49 -10.56 1.61 47.91
CA HIS A 49 -11.41 2.60 48.58
C HIS A 49 -11.23 4.01 48.02
N LYS A 50 -9.99 4.44 47.78
CA LYS A 50 -9.72 5.75 47.16
C LYS A 50 -10.32 5.87 45.76
N LEU A 51 -10.16 4.83 44.93
CA LEU A 51 -10.71 4.80 43.57
C LEU A 51 -12.25 4.77 43.56
N ARG A 52 -12.88 4.06 44.51
CA ARG A 52 -14.33 4.06 44.68
C ARG A 52 -14.85 5.44 45.06
N ARG A 53 -14.19 6.13 46.00
CA ARG A 53 -14.55 7.50 46.39
C ARG A 53 -14.46 8.47 45.21
N LEU A 54 -13.37 8.41 44.44
CA LEU A 54 -13.18 9.25 43.24
C LEU A 54 -14.24 8.97 42.18
N ARG A 55 -14.55 7.69 41.93
CA ARG A 55 -15.62 7.29 41.01
C ARG A 55 -16.97 7.86 41.47
N ASP A 56 -17.28 7.76 42.76
CA ASP A 56 -18.57 8.19 43.29
C ASP A 56 -18.70 9.72 43.26
N GLU A 57 -17.61 10.46 43.46
CA GLU A 57 -17.51 11.91 43.27
C GLU A 57 -17.69 12.31 41.80
N LEU A 58 -17.02 11.64 40.87
CA LEU A 58 -17.21 11.88 39.44
C LEU A 58 -18.65 11.55 39.00
N ARG A 59 -19.24 10.50 39.57
CA ARG A 59 -20.62 10.09 39.27
C ARG A 59 -21.63 11.10 39.79
N SER A 60 -21.39 11.72 40.95
CA SER A 60 -22.23 12.79 41.47
C SER A 60 -22.08 14.07 40.66
N GLU A 61 -20.87 14.41 40.20
CA GLU A 61 -20.63 15.55 39.32
C GLU A 61 -21.32 15.38 37.96
N VAL A 62 -21.23 14.20 37.35
CA VAL A 62 -21.94 13.89 36.10
C VAL A 62 -23.45 13.99 36.29
N LYS A 63 -24.00 13.45 37.40
CA LYS A 63 -25.43 13.59 37.71
C LYS A 63 -25.83 15.04 37.90
N ARG A 64 -25.02 15.86 38.58
CA ARG A 64 -25.26 17.29 38.78
C ARG A 64 -25.25 18.04 37.45
N ARG A 65 -24.29 17.77 36.57
CA ARG A 65 -24.24 18.36 35.22
C ARG A 65 -25.43 17.92 34.36
N GLN A 66 -25.80 16.64 34.40
CA GLN A 66 -26.99 16.14 33.70
C GLN A 66 -28.27 16.77 34.22
N ALA A 67 -28.42 16.96 35.54
CA ALA A 67 -29.57 17.63 36.12
C ALA A 67 -29.62 19.12 35.71
N ARG A 68 -28.46 19.80 35.67
CA ARG A 68 -28.35 21.19 35.19
C ARG A 68 -28.75 21.31 33.73
N VAL A 69 -28.25 20.42 32.87
CA VAL A 69 -28.61 20.37 31.44
C VAL A 69 -30.09 20.06 31.25
N ARG A 70 -30.65 19.10 32.00
CA ARG A 70 -32.10 18.81 31.94
C ARG A 70 -32.97 19.96 32.42
N ALA A 71 -32.53 20.71 33.43
CA ALA A 71 -33.23 21.90 33.92
C ALA A 71 -33.13 23.08 32.93
N SER A 72 -32.03 23.19 32.18
CA SER A 72 -31.90 24.14 31.07
C SER A 72 -32.83 23.77 29.91
N ILE A 73 -32.88 22.48 29.52
CA ILE A 73 -33.76 21.98 28.45
C ILE A 73 -35.25 22.08 28.82
N ALA A 74 -35.61 21.93 30.10
CA ALA A 74 -37.01 22.05 30.54
C ALA A 74 -37.53 23.50 30.58
N ASN A 75 -36.64 24.50 30.50
CA ASN A 75 -36.99 25.92 30.50
C ASN A 75 -36.94 26.56 29.11
N GLU A 76 -36.56 25.81 28.06
CA GLU A 76 -36.54 26.26 26.68
C GLU A 76 -37.58 25.45 25.88
N GLU A 77 -38.55 26.14 25.28
CA GLU A 77 -39.43 25.54 24.25
C GLU A 77 -38.59 25.00 23.09
N PRO A 78 -39.06 23.98 22.35
CA PRO A 78 -38.23 23.28 21.37
C PRO A 78 -37.84 24.22 20.23
N ASP A 79 -36.62 24.74 20.30
CA ASP A 79 -36.06 25.64 19.31
C ASP A 79 -35.57 24.84 18.10
N GLN A 80 -36.26 25.01 16.98
CA GLN A 80 -35.95 24.40 15.68
C GLN A 80 -34.52 24.76 15.20
N THR A 81 -33.89 25.79 15.77
CA THR A 81 -32.50 26.15 15.44
C THR A 81 -31.46 25.17 16.00
N GLN A 82 -31.77 24.43 17.08
CA GLN A 82 -30.84 23.45 17.67
C GLN A 82 -30.72 22.19 16.80
N GLU A 83 -31.82 21.74 16.19
CA GLU A 83 -31.81 20.62 15.23
C GLU A 83 -31.02 20.95 13.96
N ILE A 84 -31.09 22.20 13.46
CA ILE A 84 -30.32 22.66 12.30
C ILE A 84 -28.82 22.65 12.60
N GLY A 85 -28.42 23.07 13.81
CA GLY A 85 -27.02 23.03 14.24
C GLY A 85 -26.48 21.61 14.39
N GLU A 86 -27.28 20.67 14.90
CA GLU A 86 -26.89 19.26 15.01
C GLU A 86 -26.78 18.57 13.63
N GLN A 87 -27.70 18.88 12.72
CA GLN A 87 -27.69 18.42 11.33
C GLN A 87 -26.44 18.93 10.60
N GLU A 88 -26.12 20.23 10.72
CA GLU A 88 -24.95 20.84 10.07
C GLU A 88 -23.64 20.28 10.64
N VAL A 89 -23.57 20.01 11.95
CA VAL A 89 -22.43 19.33 12.58
C VAL A 89 -22.28 17.89 12.09
N ALA A 90 -23.39 17.17 11.91
CA ALA A 90 -23.38 15.81 11.37
C ALA A 90 -22.92 15.77 9.91
N GLU A 91 -23.39 16.71 9.08
CA GLU A 91 -22.98 16.85 7.69
C GLU A 91 -21.49 17.16 7.57
N ARG A 92 -20.98 18.15 8.33
CA ARG A 92 -19.54 18.47 8.38
C ARG A 92 -18.70 17.27 8.84
N ARG A 93 -19.19 16.48 9.81
CA ARG A 93 -18.52 15.25 10.24
C ARG A 93 -18.51 14.21 9.13
N GLN A 94 -19.62 14.05 8.40
CA GLN A 94 -19.70 13.13 7.28
C GLN A 94 -18.76 13.54 6.14
N GLU A 95 -18.69 14.82 5.80
CA GLU A 95 -17.76 15.37 4.82
C GLU A 95 -16.30 15.15 5.24
N ASN A 96 -15.98 15.40 6.51
CA ASN A 96 -14.65 15.12 7.04
C ASN A 96 -14.27 13.64 6.92
N VAL A 97 -15.19 12.72 7.24
CA VAL A 97 -14.94 11.28 7.10
C VAL A 97 -14.77 10.90 5.62
N LYS A 98 -15.59 11.45 4.71
CA LYS A 98 -15.43 11.24 3.26
C LYS A 98 -14.07 11.73 2.77
N ALA A 99 -13.63 12.91 3.21
CA ALA A 99 -12.32 13.46 2.86
C ALA A 99 -11.18 12.57 3.36
N ILE A 100 -11.27 12.07 4.60
CA ILE A 100 -10.29 11.14 5.16
C ILE A 100 -10.27 9.81 4.36
N LEU A 101 -11.42 9.26 4.02
CA LEU A 101 -11.50 8.04 3.20
C LEU A 101 -10.92 8.25 1.80
N GLN A 102 -11.16 9.42 1.20
CA GLN A 102 -10.55 9.79 -0.07
C GLN A 102 -9.02 9.92 0.05
N ALA A 103 -8.52 10.50 1.14
CA ALA A 103 -7.09 10.57 1.41
C ALA A 103 -6.45 9.17 1.52
N TYR A 104 -7.12 8.23 2.22
CA TYR A 104 -6.64 6.85 2.30
C TYR A 104 -6.67 6.11 0.97
N ARG A 105 -7.59 6.45 0.05
CA ARG A 105 -7.59 5.88 -1.30
C ARG A 105 -6.29 6.20 -2.06
N PHE A 106 -5.65 7.33 -1.78
CA PHE A 106 -4.36 7.67 -2.39
C PHE A 106 -3.18 6.81 -1.90
N THR A 107 -3.37 6.02 -0.84
CA THR A 107 -2.39 4.98 -0.45
C THR A 107 -2.36 3.79 -1.42
N GLY A 108 -3.34 3.71 -2.33
CA GLY A 108 -3.49 2.62 -3.29
C GLY A 108 -4.24 1.40 -2.75
N LEU A 109 -4.44 1.32 -1.43
CA LEU A 109 -5.18 0.23 -0.79
C LEU A 109 -6.28 0.78 0.11
N SER A 110 -7.46 0.20 0.00
CA SER A 110 -8.58 0.47 0.91
C SER A 110 -9.31 -0.83 1.22
N GLY A 111 -9.98 -0.88 2.37
CA GLY A 111 -10.67 -2.09 2.83
C GLY A 111 -12.04 -1.76 3.39
N LYS A 112 -13.02 -2.62 3.11
CA LYS A 112 -14.33 -2.61 3.77
C LYS A 112 -14.60 -3.98 4.40
N LEU A 113 -15.17 -3.98 5.60
CA LEU A 113 -15.63 -5.22 6.22
C LEU A 113 -16.84 -5.76 5.46
N THR A 114 -16.87 -7.07 5.20
CA THR A 114 -18.03 -7.77 4.63
C THR A 114 -18.59 -8.74 5.65
N SER A 115 -19.78 -9.30 5.39
CA SER A 115 -20.42 -10.27 6.30
C SER A 115 -19.57 -11.53 6.56
N ARG A 116 -18.65 -11.86 5.63
CA ARG A 116 -17.82 -13.07 5.65
C ARG A 116 -16.33 -12.79 5.82
N GLY A 117 -15.91 -11.52 5.78
CA GLY A 117 -14.50 -11.16 5.85
C GLY A 117 -14.22 -9.71 5.47
N VAL A 118 -13.35 -9.50 4.48
CA VAL A 118 -12.87 -8.18 4.08
C VAL A 118 -12.80 -8.08 2.56
N CYS A 119 -13.37 -7.02 2.00
CA CYS A 119 -13.17 -6.66 0.60
C CYS A 119 -12.12 -5.57 0.51
N VAL A 120 -11.01 -5.89 -0.17
CA VAL A 120 -9.89 -4.99 -0.42
C VAL A 120 -10.06 -4.38 -1.82
N CYS A 121 -9.93 -3.07 -1.91
CA CYS A 121 -9.90 -2.32 -3.17
C CYS A 121 -8.49 -1.76 -3.39
N ILE A 122 -7.93 -2.08 -4.56
CA ILE A 122 -6.60 -1.69 -5.03
C ILE A 122 -6.81 -0.61 -6.08
N SER A 123 -6.48 0.63 -5.73
CA SER A 123 -6.49 1.75 -6.67
C SER A 123 -5.11 1.87 -7.31
N THR A 124 -5.05 1.73 -8.64
CA THR A 124 -3.79 1.85 -9.38
C THR A 124 -3.48 3.32 -9.69
N ALA A 125 -2.20 3.65 -9.80
CA ALA A 125 -1.76 4.99 -10.14
C ALA A 125 -0.52 4.97 -11.02
N PHE A 126 -0.39 5.98 -11.88
CA PHE A 126 0.78 6.17 -12.72
C PHE A 126 1.04 7.66 -12.96
N GLU A 127 2.25 8.12 -12.68
CA GLU A 127 2.69 9.51 -12.87
C GLU A 127 1.72 10.56 -12.33
N GLY A 128 1.27 10.38 -11.09
CA GLY A 128 0.35 11.30 -10.42
C GLY A 128 -1.12 11.16 -10.82
N ASN A 129 -1.45 10.28 -11.76
CA ASN A 129 -2.82 10.02 -12.17
C ASN A 129 -3.37 8.79 -11.46
N LEU A 130 -4.57 8.91 -10.88
CA LEU A 130 -5.33 7.77 -10.38
C LEU A 130 -5.98 7.06 -11.57
N LEU A 131 -5.78 5.76 -11.67
CA LEU A 131 -6.26 4.92 -12.77
C LEU A 131 -7.39 3.98 -12.29
N ASP A 132 -7.56 2.86 -12.99
CA ASP A 132 -8.55 1.84 -12.69
C ASP A 132 -8.37 1.28 -11.26
N SER A 133 -9.48 0.92 -10.63
CA SER A 133 -9.50 0.26 -9.32
C SER A 133 -9.98 -1.19 -9.46
N TYR A 134 -9.37 -2.08 -8.70
CA TYR A 134 -9.67 -3.51 -8.69
C TYR A 134 -10.05 -3.96 -7.28
N PHE A 135 -10.88 -4.99 -7.14
CA PHE A 135 -11.27 -5.48 -5.83
C PHE A 135 -11.04 -6.99 -5.66
N ILE A 136 -10.83 -7.40 -4.42
CA ILE A 136 -10.79 -8.78 -3.97
C ILE A 136 -11.62 -8.90 -2.69
N ASP A 137 -12.58 -9.81 -2.69
CA ASP A 137 -13.37 -10.21 -1.53
C ASP A 137 -12.73 -11.44 -0.87
N LEU A 138 -12.19 -11.26 0.33
CA LEU A 138 -11.50 -12.28 1.11
C LEU A 138 -12.41 -12.78 2.23
N VAL A 139 -12.56 -14.10 2.31
CA VAL A 139 -13.30 -14.76 3.40
C VAL A 139 -12.34 -15.10 4.53
N LEU A 140 -12.62 -14.61 5.74
CA LEU A 140 -11.77 -14.79 6.94
C LEU A 140 -12.00 -16.13 7.65
N GLN A 141 -12.44 -17.15 6.91
CA GLN A 141 -12.49 -18.53 7.38
C GLN A 141 -11.13 -19.18 7.09
N LYS A 142 -10.60 -20.03 7.98
CA LYS A 142 -9.36 -20.76 7.71
C LYS A 142 -9.66 -22.04 6.92
N PRO A 143 -8.91 -22.34 5.83
CA PRO A 143 -7.89 -21.51 5.19
C PRO A 143 -8.51 -20.30 4.48
N LEU A 144 -7.78 -19.17 4.43
CA LEU A 144 -8.24 -17.94 3.78
C LEU A 144 -8.50 -18.20 2.29
N TRP A 145 -9.57 -17.67 1.72
CA TRP A 145 -9.83 -17.84 0.30
C TRP A 145 -10.48 -16.61 -0.33
N ILE A 146 -10.28 -16.48 -1.64
CA ILE A 146 -10.83 -15.40 -2.45
C ILE A 146 -12.21 -15.83 -2.92
N HIS A 147 -13.24 -15.11 -2.49
CA HIS A 147 -14.61 -15.38 -2.88
C HIS A 147 -14.92 -14.78 -4.24
N HIS A 148 -14.69 -13.48 -4.44
CA HIS A 148 -14.93 -12.77 -5.71
C HIS A 148 -13.81 -11.76 -5.96
N HIS A 149 -13.49 -11.48 -7.22
CA HIS A 149 -12.54 -10.44 -7.59
C HIS A 149 -12.83 -9.84 -8.96
N SER A 150 -12.25 -8.66 -9.22
CA SER A 150 -12.22 -8.04 -10.55
C SER A 150 -10.84 -8.08 -11.21
N ILE A 151 -9.90 -8.84 -10.64
CA ILE A 151 -8.55 -8.97 -11.21
C ILE A 151 -8.63 -9.59 -12.62
N PRO A 152 -7.97 -9.00 -13.63
CA PRO A 152 -7.94 -9.58 -14.98
C PRO A 152 -7.28 -10.96 -15.01
N ILE A 153 -7.80 -11.86 -15.84
CA ILE A 153 -7.40 -13.27 -15.93
C ILE A 153 -5.92 -13.52 -16.27
N PHE A 154 -5.24 -12.54 -16.86
CA PHE A 154 -3.83 -12.64 -17.24
C PHE A 154 -2.87 -12.22 -16.13
N ILE A 155 -3.38 -11.71 -15.00
CA ILE A 155 -2.60 -11.45 -13.80
C ILE A 155 -2.53 -12.75 -13.01
N PRO A 156 -1.34 -13.20 -12.56
CA PRO A 156 -1.16 -14.53 -11.94
C PRO A 156 -1.68 -14.58 -10.49
N LEU A 157 -2.98 -14.32 -10.29
CA LEU A 157 -3.61 -14.24 -8.98
C LEU A 157 -3.54 -15.58 -8.23
N GLU A 158 -3.77 -16.68 -8.93
CA GLU A 158 -3.74 -18.04 -8.38
C GLU A 158 -2.35 -18.37 -7.84
N GLU A 159 -1.29 -18.07 -8.61
CA GLU A 159 0.10 -18.31 -8.21
C GLU A 159 0.50 -17.47 -6.99
N ILE A 160 0.16 -16.17 -7.00
CA ILE A 160 0.45 -15.25 -5.89
C ILE A 160 -0.33 -15.69 -4.64
N SER A 161 -1.58 -16.12 -4.80
CA SER A 161 -2.43 -16.58 -3.70
C SER A 161 -1.91 -17.86 -3.07
N ALA A 162 -1.54 -18.86 -3.88
CA ALA A 162 -0.99 -20.13 -3.40
C ALA A 162 0.30 -19.92 -2.58
N LYS A 163 1.13 -18.94 -2.98
CA LYS A 163 2.41 -18.66 -2.34
C LYS A 163 2.30 -17.86 -1.04
N TYR A 164 1.39 -16.88 -0.99
CA TYR A 164 1.40 -15.87 0.09
C TYR A 164 0.09 -15.73 0.87
N LEU A 165 -1.06 -16.16 0.35
CA LEU A 165 -2.36 -15.85 0.96
C LEU A 165 -2.49 -16.42 2.38
N GLN A 166 -1.96 -17.63 2.62
CA GLN A 166 -2.03 -18.29 3.93
C GLN A 166 -0.95 -17.85 4.91
N THR A 167 0.21 -17.40 4.40
CA THR A 167 1.42 -17.16 5.20
C THR A 167 1.63 -15.68 5.49
N ASN A 168 1.45 -14.83 4.49
CA ASN A 168 1.71 -13.40 4.56
C ASN A 168 0.78 -12.61 3.64
N ILE A 169 -0.37 -12.19 4.18
CA ILE A 169 -1.37 -11.40 3.46
C ILE A 169 -0.82 -10.05 2.97
N GLN A 170 0.12 -9.44 3.70
CA GLN A 170 0.73 -8.18 3.28
C GLN A 170 1.57 -8.38 2.03
N ARG A 171 2.36 -9.45 1.97
CA ARG A 171 3.15 -9.80 0.79
C ARG A 171 2.26 -10.16 -0.40
N PHE A 172 1.17 -10.89 -0.15
CA PHE A 172 0.15 -11.15 -1.17
C PHE A 172 -0.38 -9.85 -1.79
N LEU A 173 -0.85 -8.91 -0.96
CA LEU A 173 -1.38 -7.62 -1.43
C LEU A 173 -0.32 -6.80 -2.15
N PHE A 174 0.90 -6.73 -1.62
CA PHE A 174 1.99 -5.98 -2.22
C PHE A 174 2.33 -6.51 -3.62
N CYS A 175 2.55 -7.83 -3.76
CA CYS A 175 2.84 -8.43 -5.05
C CYS A 175 1.71 -8.17 -6.05
N LEU A 176 0.46 -8.33 -5.64
CA LEU A 176 -0.67 -8.05 -6.51
C LEU A 176 -0.74 -6.58 -6.94
N CYS A 177 -0.45 -5.65 -6.03
CA CYS A 177 -0.36 -4.22 -6.34
C CYS A 177 0.73 -3.94 -7.38
N GLU A 178 1.88 -4.59 -7.32
CA GLU A 178 2.95 -4.44 -8.32
C GLU A 178 2.45 -4.81 -9.72
N TYR A 179 1.84 -5.99 -9.86
CA TYR A 179 1.28 -6.45 -11.13
C TYR A 179 0.20 -5.51 -11.68
N LEU A 180 -0.74 -5.09 -10.82
CA LEU A 180 -1.85 -4.23 -11.23
C LEU A 180 -1.41 -2.82 -11.61
N ASN A 181 -0.51 -2.21 -10.83
CA ASN A 181 0.03 -0.89 -11.16
C ASN A 181 0.84 -0.92 -12.45
N ALA A 182 1.64 -1.97 -12.65
CA ALA A 182 2.41 -2.13 -13.87
C ALA A 182 1.50 -2.30 -15.09
N TYR A 183 0.47 -3.15 -14.99
CA TYR A 183 -0.54 -3.31 -16.03
C TYR A 183 -1.26 -2.00 -16.35
N ALA A 184 -1.80 -1.34 -15.32
CA ALA A 184 -2.53 -0.08 -15.47
C ALA A 184 -1.65 1.01 -16.08
N GLY A 185 -0.38 1.10 -15.66
CA GLY A 185 0.60 2.03 -16.22
C GLY A 185 0.91 1.75 -17.70
N ARG A 186 1.08 0.49 -18.11
CA ARG A 186 1.28 0.13 -19.53
C ARG A 186 0.05 0.44 -20.37
N LYS A 187 -1.16 0.10 -19.87
CA LYS A 187 -2.43 0.41 -20.52
C LYS A 187 -2.60 1.92 -20.69
N TYR A 188 -2.37 2.69 -19.63
CA TYR A 188 -2.43 4.15 -19.65
C TYR A 188 -1.46 4.76 -20.68
N GLN A 189 -0.21 4.31 -20.71
CA GLN A 189 0.77 4.77 -21.69
C GLN A 189 0.33 4.48 -23.14
N ALA A 190 -0.21 3.29 -23.39
CA ALA A 190 -0.73 2.92 -24.70
C ALA A 190 -1.96 3.76 -25.09
N ASP A 191 -2.88 3.99 -24.17
CA ASP A 191 -4.07 4.84 -24.39
C ASP A 191 -3.68 6.29 -24.67
N ARG A 192 -2.72 6.85 -23.90
CA ARG A 192 -2.15 8.19 -24.12
C ARG A 192 -1.47 8.30 -25.48
N LEU A 193 -0.71 7.30 -25.90
CA LEU A 193 -0.08 7.30 -27.22
C LEU A 193 -1.14 7.36 -28.34
N GLN A 194 -2.21 6.58 -28.22
CA GLN A 194 -3.27 6.53 -29.23
C GLN A 194 -4.17 7.76 -29.22
N SER A 195 -4.31 8.47 -28.10
CA SER A 195 -5.13 9.68 -27.97
C SER A 195 -4.32 10.94 -28.29
N ASP A 196 -3.28 11.22 -27.52
CA ASP A 196 -2.56 12.49 -27.55
C ASP A 196 -1.54 12.58 -28.70
N PHE A 197 -1.05 11.43 -29.20
CA PHE A 197 0.00 11.37 -30.23
C PHE A 197 -0.45 10.67 -31.53
N ALA A 198 -1.76 10.57 -31.75
CA ALA A 198 -2.33 9.91 -32.94
C ALA A 198 -1.76 10.46 -34.25
N ALA A 199 -1.48 11.76 -34.33
CA ALA A 199 -0.94 12.42 -35.52
C ALA A 199 0.47 11.93 -35.91
N TYR A 200 1.29 11.56 -34.92
CA TYR A 200 2.64 11.02 -35.12
C TYR A 200 2.60 9.55 -35.57
N LEU A 201 1.49 8.85 -35.32
CA LEU A 201 1.34 7.47 -35.73
C LEU A 201 0.95 7.37 -37.21
N ALA A 202 1.63 6.51 -37.96
CA ALA A 202 1.24 6.19 -39.32
C ALA A 202 0.07 5.19 -39.35
N ARG A 203 -0.09 4.39 -38.28
CA ARG A 203 -1.15 3.40 -38.11
C ARG A 203 -1.59 3.34 -36.64
N PRO A 204 -2.83 2.91 -36.35
CA PRO A 204 -3.26 2.68 -34.97
C PRO A 204 -2.30 1.75 -34.22
N LEU A 205 -2.08 2.03 -32.94
CA LEU A 205 -1.27 1.22 -32.04
C LEU A 205 -1.83 -0.22 -31.98
N GLN A 206 -0.96 -1.20 -32.27
CA GLN A 206 -1.26 -2.61 -32.04
C GLN A 206 -0.79 -3.00 -30.63
N ARG A 207 -1.69 -3.61 -29.86
CA ARG A 207 -1.40 -4.07 -28.50
C ARG A 207 -2.20 -5.32 -28.17
N ASN A 208 -1.67 -6.15 -27.29
CA ASN A 208 -2.42 -7.26 -26.72
C ASN A 208 -3.16 -6.83 -25.44
N PRO A 209 -4.12 -7.63 -24.91
CA PRO A 209 -4.91 -7.25 -23.73
C PRO A 209 -4.10 -6.96 -22.46
N LEU A 210 -2.97 -7.66 -22.26
CA LEU A 210 -2.04 -7.47 -21.14
C LEU A 210 -1.16 -6.22 -21.29
N CYS A 211 -1.17 -5.58 -22.46
CA CYS A 211 -0.29 -4.48 -22.83
C CYS A 211 1.19 -4.78 -22.57
N ASN A 212 1.62 -6.04 -22.72
CA ASN A 212 3.03 -6.44 -22.60
C ASN A 212 3.73 -6.58 -23.95
N LEU A 213 3.00 -6.41 -25.05
CA LEU A 213 3.53 -6.25 -26.38
C LEU A 213 2.83 -5.09 -27.07
N LEU A 214 3.59 -4.07 -27.42
CA LEU A 214 3.13 -2.91 -28.18
C LEU A 214 3.87 -2.89 -29.52
N SER A 215 3.16 -2.58 -30.60
CA SER A 215 3.74 -2.45 -31.93
C SER A 215 3.07 -1.30 -32.67
N PHE A 216 3.87 -0.38 -33.19
CA PHE A 216 3.37 0.82 -33.86
C PHE A 216 4.38 1.35 -34.87
N THR A 217 3.84 2.01 -35.90
CA THR A 217 4.64 2.74 -36.88
C THR A 217 4.44 4.23 -36.65
N TYR A 218 5.53 4.98 -36.53
CA TYR A 218 5.49 6.41 -36.24
C TYR A 218 6.37 7.20 -37.22
N LYS A 219 5.96 8.45 -37.45
CA LYS A 219 6.59 9.41 -38.34
C LYS A 219 7.60 10.25 -37.55
N VAL A 220 8.77 10.44 -38.13
CA VAL A 220 9.82 11.31 -37.60
C VAL A 220 10.24 12.26 -38.70
N GLU A 221 10.28 13.54 -38.39
CA GLU A 221 10.76 14.57 -39.30
C GLU A 221 12.18 14.98 -38.92
N LEU A 222 13.10 14.92 -39.88
CA LEU A 222 14.46 15.40 -39.71
C LEU A 222 14.83 16.24 -40.93
N ARG A 223 15.20 17.51 -40.71
CA ARG A 223 15.60 18.45 -41.77
C ARG A 223 14.56 18.54 -42.92
N GLY A 224 13.27 18.53 -42.57
CA GLY A 224 12.16 18.60 -43.54
C GLY A 224 11.85 17.29 -44.28
N GLN A 225 12.52 16.18 -43.96
CA GLN A 225 12.22 14.86 -44.49
C GLN A 225 11.47 14.02 -43.47
N LEU A 226 10.32 13.49 -43.88
CA LEU A 226 9.51 12.56 -43.10
C LEU A 226 9.99 11.12 -43.33
N PHE A 227 10.30 10.42 -42.25
CA PHE A 227 10.72 9.03 -42.24
C PHE A 227 9.84 8.18 -41.32
N LEU A 228 9.70 6.89 -41.64
CA LEU A 228 8.84 5.96 -40.90
C LEU A 228 9.68 4.94 -40.13
N PHE A 229 9.48 4.91 -38.82
CA PHE A 229 10.02 3.87 -37.95
C PHE A 229 8.92 2.93 -37.48
N CYS A 230 9.24 1.66 -37.36
CA CYS A 230 8.41 0.61 -36.78
C CYS A 230 9.01 0.22 -35.43
N ALA A 231 8.31 0.50 -34.34
CA ALA A 231 8.73 0.11 -33.00
C ALA A 231 7.94 -1.12 -32.52
N ARG A 232 8.64 -2.03 -31.85
CA ARG A 232 8.09 -3.16 -31.10
C ARG A 232 8.64 -3.12 -29.69
N LEU A 233 7.75 -2.97 -28.70
CA LEU A 233 8.09 -2.89 -27.29
C LEU A 233 7.58 -4.13 -26.56
N LEU A 234 8.47 -4.85 -25.89
CA LEU A 234 8.17 -6.08 -25.16
C LEU A 234 8.47 -5.91 -23.67
N TYR A 235 7.48 -6.23 -22.83
CA TYR A 235 7.55 -6.14 -21.38
C TYR A 235 7.57 -7.57 -20.83
N LYS A 236 8.78 -8.12 -20.68
CA LYS A 236 8.96 -9.49 -20.15
C LYS A 236 8.66 -9.53 -18.66
N ASP A 237 9.09 -8.50 -17.93
CA ASP A 237 8.72 -8.30 -16.54
C ASP A 237 7.35 -7.62 -16.46
N LEU A 238 6.35 -8.37 -15.99
CA LEU A 238 4.97 -7.89 -15.88
C LEU A 238 4.74 -6.95 -14.71
N THR A 239 5.73 -6.78 -13.82
CA THR A 239 5.69 -5.87 -12.67
C THR A 239 6.28 -4.49 -12.96
N THR A 240 6.79 -4.25 -14.18
CA THR A 240 7.35 -2.96 -14.59
C THR A 240 6.51 -2.24 -15.64
N THR A 241 6.58 -0.92 -15.66
CA THR A 241 5.86 -0.06 -16.61
C THR A 241 6.70 0.31 -17.83
N LEU A 242 8.00 0.00 -17.82
CA LEU A 242 8.95 0.26 -18.90
C LEU A 242 9.28 -1.05 -19.64
N PRO A 243 9.52 -0.99 -20.96
CA PRO A 243 9.80 -2.18 -21.75
C PRO A 243 11.14 -2.79 -21.34
N THR A 244 11.19 -4.12 -21.35
CA THR A 244 12.43 -4.89 -21.13
C THR A 244 13.21 -5.08 -22.42
N ASP A 245 12.54 -4.96 -23.56
CA ASP A 245 13.11 -5.15 -24.88
C ASP A 245 12.42 -4.22 -25.88
N VAL A 246 13.21 -3.56 -26.70
CA VAL A 246 12.77 -2.53 -27.66
C VAL A 246 13.45 -2.84 -28.98
N THR A 247 12.66 -2.97 -30.04
CA THR A 247 13.18 -3.12 -31.38
C THR A 247 12.63 -2.00 -32.24
N ILE A 248 13.50 -1.26 -32.91
CA ILE A 248 13.08 -0.25 -33.89
C ILE A 248 13.63 -0.68 -35.25
N THR A 249 12.73 -0.93 -36.18
CA THR A 249 13.05 -1.24 -37.58
C THR A 249 12.56 -0.12 -38.49
N TYR A 250 13.03 -0.12 -39.72
CA TYR A 250 12.60 0.81 -40.76
C TYR A 250 12.54 0.07 -42.11
N PRO A 251 11.78 0.57 -43.10
CA PRO A 251 11.76 -0.02 -44.43
C PRO A 251 13.16 0.01 -45.03
N GLU A 252 13.68 -1.17 -45.38
CA GLU A 252 15.01 -1.36 -45.96
C GLU A 252 15.08 -0.57 -47.27
N THR A 253 15.76 0.57 -47.22
CA THR A 253 16.03 1.43 -48.37
C THR A 253 17.55 1.58 -48.44
N ASP A 254 18.13 1.37 -49.61
CA ASP A 254 19.57 1.31 -49.81
C ASP A 254 20.31 2.48 -49.14
N ALA A 255 21.29 2.13 -48.29
CA ALA A 255 22.24 3.00 -47.57
C ALA A 255 21.65 4.28 -46.93
N LEU A 256 21.16 4.15 -45.69
CA LEU A 256 20.76 5.30 -44.89
C LEU A 256 21.96 6.20 -44.53
N PRO A 257 21.76 7.53 -44.47
CA PRO A 257 22.67 8.44 -43.79
C PRO A 257 22.89 8.03 -42.32
N PRO A 258 24.12 8.12 -41.79
CA PRO A 258 24.42 7.76 -40.40
C PRO A 258 23.57 8.51 -39.36
N SER A 259 23.06 9.70 -39.71
CA SER A 259 22.16 10.48 -38.85
C SER A 259 20.84 9.77 -38.50
N TRP A 260 20.29 8.93 -39.38
CA TRP A 260 19.04 8.20 -39.10
C TRP A 260 19.26 7.01 -38.17
N GLU A 261 20.42 6.36 -38.28
CA GLU A 261 20.81 5.27 -37.37
C GLU A 261 21.08 5.80 -35.96
N GLU A 262 21.73 6.96 -35.84
CA GLU A 262 21.88 7.67 -34.56
C GLU A 262 20.52 8.05 -33.94
N GLN A 263 19.56 8.51 -34.75
CA GLN A 263 18.20 8.79 -34.28
C GLN A 263 17.48 7.52 -33.82
N ARG A 264 17.57 6.43 -34.59
CA ARG A 264 17.03 5.12 -34.21
C ARG A 264 17.56 4.68 -32.84
N ALA A 265 18.88 4.71 -32.65
CA ALA A 265 19.52 4.36 -31.38
C ALA A 265 19.10 5.31 -30.24
N SER A 266 18.97 6.61 -30.51
CA SER A 266 18.45 7.57 -29.53
C SER A 266 16.99 7.27 -29.15
N HIS A 267 16.14 6.86 -30.09
CA HIS A 267 14.74 6.54 -29.83
C HIS A 267 14.60 5.24 -29.04
N GLU A 268 15.43 4.24 -29.39
CA GLU A 268 15.50 2.97 -28.68
C GLU A 268 15.84 3.21 -27.20
N ASN A 269 16.89 3.99 -26.92
CA ASN A 269 17.25 4.37 -25.56
C ASN A 269 16.14 5.18 -24.85
N LEU A 270 15.42 6.05 -25.56
CA LEU A 270 14.30 6.81 -24.97
C LEU A 270 13.14 5.90 -24.57
N PHE A 271 12.81 4.87 -25.35
CA PHE A 271 11.78 3.92 -24.98
C PHE A 271 12.17 3.02 -23.80
N PHE A 272 13.47 2.74 -23.61
CA PHE A 272 13.94 2.03 -22.42
C PHE A 272 13.91 2.88 -21.15
N THR A 273 14.19 4.18 -21.26
CA THR A 273 14.44 5.04 -20.10
C THR A 273 13.22 5.87 -19.68
N LYS A 274 12.24 6.05 -20.56
CA LYS A 274 11.08 6.90 -20.30
C LYS A 274 9.76 6.23 -20.68
N PRO A 275 8.66 6.60 -19.98
CA PRO A 275 7.32 6.24 -20.40
C PRO A 275 7.02 6.71 -21.82
N LEU A 276 6.18 5.95 -22.51
CA LEU A 276 5.94 6.07 -23.96
C LEU A 276 5.55 7.50 -24.37
N HIS A 277 4.58 8.09 -23.69
CA HIS A 277 4.10 9.45 -23.98
C HIS A 277 5.19 10.52 -23.71
N GLN A 278 6.08 10.32 -22.74
CA GLN A 278 7.22 11.21 -22.50
C GLN A 278 8.34 11.04 -23.53
N ALA A 279 8.56 9.82 -24.02
CA ALA A 279 9.48 9.56 -25.12
C ALA A 279 9.01 10.31 -26.37
N PHE A 280 7.72 10.21 -26.72
CA PHE A 280 7.12 10.96 -27.83
C PHE A 280 7.16 12.47 -27.63
N THR A 281 6.90 12.97 -26.42
CA THR A 281 7.10 14.40 -26.09
C THR A 281 8.55 14.83 -26.29
N SER A 282 9.52 13.95 -26.01
CA SER A 282 10.95 14.23 -26.21
C SER A 282 11.30 14.28 -27.70
N PHE A 283 10.64 13.49 -28.55
CA PHE A 283 10.80 13.57 -30.01
C PHE A 283 10.29 14.91 -30.55
N ALA A 284 9.07 15.30 -30.16
CA ALA A 284 8.45 16.56 -30.59
C ALA A 284 9.30 17.78 -30.23
N ARG A 285 9.80 17.86 -28.98
CA ARG A 285 10.68 18.96 -28.54
C ARG A 285 12.04 19.00 -29.24
N LYS A 286 12.54 17.87 -29.74
CA LYS A 286 13.75 17.83 -30.57
C LYS A 286 13.46 18.31 -32.01
N GLY A 287 12.25 18.11 -32.52
CA GLY A 287 11.79 18.64 -33.81
C GLY A 287 11.48 20.14 -33.79
N GLU A 288 11.08 20.71 -32.64
CA GLU A 288 10.78 22.14 -32.49
C GLU A 288 12.01 23.03 -32.25
N LYS A 289 13.23 22.48 -32.15
CA LYS A 289 14.45 23.30 -32.10
C LYS A 289 14.87 23.67 -33.52
N LEU A 290 14.23 24.68 -34.10
CA LEU A 290 14.78 25.61 -35.09
C LEU A 290 13.71 26.65 -35.44
N ASP A 291 13.45 27.58 -34.52
CA ASP A 291 13.16 28.97 -34.92
C ASP A 291 13.39 29.90 -33.72
N VAL A 292 14.62 30.41 -33.63
CA VAL A 292 14.83 31.77 -33.11
C VAL A 292 15.63 32.47 -34.19
N THR A 293 14.87 33.16 -35.03
CA THR A 293 15.30 34.05 -36.10
C THR A 293 16.05 35.25 -35.53
N GLN A 294 17.20 35.54 -36.15
CA GLN A 294 17.70 36.86 -36.58
C GLN A 294 17.59 38.07 -35.63
N VAL A 295 18.76 38.64 -35.31
CA VAL A 295 19.13 39.99 -35.76
C VAL A 295 20.50 39.92 -36.41
#